data_AF-A0A829Z6R6-F1
#
_entry.id   AF-A0A829Z6R6-F1
#
_cell.length_a   1.000
_cell.length_b   1.000
_cell.length_c   1.000
_cell.angle_alpha   90.00
_cell.angle_beta   90.00
_cell.angle_gamma   90.00
#
_symmetry.space_group_name_H-M   'P 1'
#
loop_
_entity.id
_entity.type
_entity.pdbx_description
1 polymer ?
#
loop_
_entity_poly.entity_id
_entity_poly.type
_entity_poly.pdbx_seq_one_letter_code
_entity_poly.pdbx_strand_id
1 'polypeptide(L)' 'MVFIPKGDKPAMIIELKWNQEVETAITQIKEKEYYFGLEKYLDNLLLIGITYDKDSKKHICQIEKYEG' A
#
# COMPACT_ATOMS: atom_id res chain seq x y z
N MET A 1 -0.81 -6.63 -2.66
CA MET A 1 0.02 -6.86 -3.89
C MET A 1 1.38 -6.19 -3.68
N VAL A 2 2.47 -6.72 -4.24
CA VAL A 2 3.82 -6.14 -4.12
C VAL A 2 4.39 -5.82 -5.50
N PHE A 3 4.98 -4.64 -5.65
CA PHE A 3 5.63 -4.17 -6.87
C PHE A 3 7.11 -3.90 -6.61
N ILE A 4 7.96 -4.66 -7.31
CA ILE A 4 9.41 -4.48 -7.26
C ILE A 4 9.81 -3.51 -8.38
N PRO A 5 10.53 -2.42 -8.06
CA PRO A 5 10.83 -1.39 -9.03
C PRO A 5 11.91 -1.82 -10.02
N LYS A 6 11.88 -1.23 -11.22
CA LYS A 6 13.01 -1.23 -12.15
C LYS A 6 13.71 0.12 -12.07
N GLY A 7 15.01 0.11 -11.80
CA GLY A 7 15.83 1.31 -11.67
C GLY A 7 15.69 1.97 -10.30
N ASP A 8 15.51 3.29 -10.29
CA ASP A 8 15.54 4.18 -9.12
C ASP A 8 14.18 4.43 -8.46
N LYS A 9 13.13 3.72 -8.90
CA LYS A 9 11.77 3.88 -8.36
C LYS A 9 11.62 3.18 -6.99
N PRO A 10 10.71 3.65 -6.12
CA PRO A 10 10.41 2.96 -4.88
C PRO A 10 9.71 1.62 -5.12
N ALA A 11 9.92 0.66 -4.20
CA ALA A 11 9.04 -0.49 -4.10
C ALA A 11 7.68 -0.07 -3.53
N MET A 12 6.64 -0.81 -3.87
CA MET A 12 5.28 -0.48 -3.43
C MET A 12 4.53 -1.71 -2.96
N ILE A 13 3.82 -1.60 -1.84
CA ILE A 13 2.79 -2.55 -1.44
C ILE A 13 1.44 -1.86 -1.67
N ILE A 14 0.59 -2.51 -2.46
CA ILE A 14 -0.74 -1.99 -2.79
C ILE A 14 -1.80 -2.94 -2.23
N GLU A 15 -2.73 -2.42 -1.43
CA GLU A 15 -3.92 -3.15 -0.98
C GLU A 15 -5.18 -2.46 -1.50
N LEU A 16 -6.09 -3.25 -2.08
CA LEU A 16 -7.32 -2.77 -2.66
C LEU A 16 -8.50 -3.14 -1.76
N LYS A 17 -9.43 -2.20 -1.58
CA LYS A 17 -10.64 -2.36 -0.78
C LYS A 17 -11.87 -1.92 -1.54
N TRP A 18 -13.01 -2.49 -1.15
CA TRP A 18 -14.31 -2.15 -1.70
C TRP A 18 -15.28 -1.77 -0.59
N ASN A 19 -15.87 -0.58 -0.68
CA ASN A 19 -16.78 0.01 0.33
C ASN A 19 -16.23 -0.08 1.77
N GLN A 20 -14.92 0.12 1.93
CA GLN A 20 -14.26 0.23 3.22
C GLN A 20 -13.45 1.52 3.25
N GLU A 21 -13.12 1.97 4.46
CA GLU A 21 -12.21 3.10 4.67
C GLU A 21 -10.81 2.77 4.14
N VAL A 22 -10.15 3.77 3.56
CA VAL A 22 -8.83 3.62 2.94
C VAL A 22 -7.77 3.26 3.98
N GLU A 23 -7.93 3.71 5.20
CA GLU A 23 -7.09 3.41 6.37
C GLU A 23 -7.09 1.91 6.67
N THR A 24 -8.20 1.21 6.41
CA THR A 24 -8.28 -0.25 6.59
C THR A 24 -7.31 -0.97 5.64
N ALA A 25 -7.08 -0.44 4.44
CA ALA A 25 -6.12 -0.99 3.51
C ALA A 25 -4.68 -0.80 4.01
N ILE A 26 -4.36 0.38 4.54
CA ILE A 26 -3.05 0.70 5.11
C ILE A 26 -2.76 -0.16 6.35
N THR A 27 -3.72 -0.25 7.28
CA THR A 27 -3.59 -1.08 8.48
C THR A 27 -3.33 -2.54 8.11
N GLN A 28 -4.05 -3.08 7.13
CA GLN A 28 -3.85 -4.45 6.67
C GLN A 28 -2.45 -4.67 6.05
N ILE A 29 -1.86 -3.66 5.40
CA ILE A 29 -0.48 -3.74 4.90
C ILE A 29 0.50 -3.84 6.06
N LYS A 30 0.31 -3.02 7.10
CA LYS A 30 1.19 -2.97 8.29
C LYS A 30 1.08 -4.25 9.12
N GLU A 31 -0.13 -4.79 9.30
CA GLU A 31 -0.37 -6.03 10.06
C GLU A 31 0.18 -7.29 9.38
N LYS A 32 0.20 -7.33 8.04
CA LYS A 32 0.69 -8.49 7.30
C LYS A 32 2.21 -8.60 7.26
N GLU A 33 2.93 -7.59 7.77
CA GLU A 33 4.39 -7.66 8.00
C GLU A 33 5.14 -8.24 6.79
N TYR A 34 4.96 -7.62 5.61
CA TYR A 34 5.57 -8.04 4.33
C TYR A 34 7.11 -7.90 4.29
N TYR A 35 7.79 -7.96 5.43
CA TYR A 35 9.22 -7.75 5.60
C TYR A 35 10.05 -8.76 4.79
N PHE A 36 9.57 -10.00 4.71
CA PHE A 36 10.31 -11.08 4.05
C PHE A 36 10.41 -10.85 2.53
N GLY A 37 11.62 -10.50 2.07
CA GLY A 37 11.95 -10.25 0.67
C GLY A 37 11.92 -8.79 0.24
N LEU A 38 11.54 -7.86 1.13
CA LEU A 38 11.54 -6.42 0.89
C LEU A 38 12.58 -5.65 1.71
N GLU A 39 13.44 -6.34 2.45
CA GLU A 39 14.40 -5.76 3.41
C GLU A 39 15.30 -4.70 2.74
N LYS A 40 15.72 -4.93 1.50
CA LYS A 40 16.56 -4.01 0.73
C LYS A 40 15.82 -2.78 0.17
N TYR A 41 14.51 -2.70 0.35
CA TYR A 41 13.67 -1.62 -0.17
C TYR A 41 13.00 -0.80 0.93
N LEU A 42 13.21 -1.12 2.21
CA LEU A 42 12.50 -0.50 3.33
C LEU A 42 12.67 1.03 3.38
N ASP A 43 13.89 1.54 3.10
CA ASP A 43 14.22 2.97 3.16
C ASP A 43 13.35 3.86 2.25
N ASN A 44 12.73 3.30 1.22
CA ASN A 44 11.86 4.03 0.30
C ASN A 44 10.63 3.21 -0.10
N LEU A 45 10.15 2.34 0.78
CA LEU A 45 8.98 1.52 0.53
C LEU A 45 7.70 2.36 0.67
N LEU A 46 6.83 2.30 -0.35
CA LEU A 46 5.51 2.93 -0.30
C LEU A 46 4.43 1.93 0.08
N LEU A 47 3.56 2.32 1.00
CA LEU A 47 2.36 1.60 1.38
C LEU A 47 1.17 2.34 0.76
N ILE A 48 0.41 1.65 -0.08
CA ILE A 48 -0.65 2.27 -0.89
C ILE A 48 -1.97 1.56 -0.61
N GLY A 49 -2.90 2.29 -0.01
CA GLY A 49 -4.28 1.86 0.16
C GLY A 49 -5.15 2.49 -0.91
N ILE A 50 -5.92 1.68 -1.64
CA ILE A 50 -6.91 2.18 -2.60
C ILE A 50 -8.26 1.59 -2.24
N THR A 51 -9.27 2.44 -2.13
CA THR A 51 -10.65 1.99 -1.94
C THR A 51 -11.58 2.58 -2.99
N TYR A 52 -12.58 1.79 -3.37
CA TYR A 52 -13.64 2.18 -4.27
C TYR A 52 -14.98 2.13 -3.52
N ASP A 53 -15.70 3.25 -3.53
CA ASP A 53 -17.07 3.33 -3.05
C ASP A 53 -18.05 3.10 -4.20
N LYS A 54 -18.87 2.05 -4.12
CA LYS A 54 -19.75 1.63 -5.23
C LYS A 54 -20.92 2.57 -5.46
N ASP A 55 -21.34 3.33 -4.45
CA ASP A 55 -22.57 4.11 -4.50
C ASP A 55 -22.25 5.49 -5.11
N SER A 56 -21.24 6.16 -4.57
CA SER A 56 -20.71 7.43 -5.08
C SER A 56 -19.77 7.26 -6.28
N LYS A 57 -19.31 6.04 -6.58
CA LYS A 57 -18.30 5.72 -7.60
C LYS A 57 -16.93 6.35 -7.35
N LYS A 58 -16.70 6.91 -6.15
CA LYS A 58 -15.45 7.59 -5.81
C LYS A 58 -14.34 6.58 -5.51
N HIS A 59 -13.13 6.99 -5.85
CA HIS A 59 -11.91 6.27 -5.53
C HIS A 59 -11.12 7.13 -4.55
N ILE A 60 -10.65 6.53 -3.47
CA ILE A 60 -9.76 7.18 -2.50
C ILE A 60 -8.44 6.41 -2.51
N CYS A 61 -7.35 7.15 -2.58
CA CYS A 61 -5.99 6.62 -2.56
C CYS A 61 -5.22 7.29 -1.42
N GLN A 62 -4.64 6.49 -0.53
CA GLN A 62 -3.74 6.94 0.51
C GLN A 62 -2.37 6.32 0.26
N ILE A 63 -1.34 7.16 0.36
CA ILE A 63 0.05 6.76 0.16
C ILE A 63 0.82 7.15 1.41
N GLU A 64 1.50 6.18 2.01
CA GLU A 64 2.40 6.37 3.13
C GLU A 64 3.80 5.85 2.77
N LYS A 65 4.82 6.44 3.39
CA LYS A 65 6.15 5.83 3.41
C LYS A 65 6.22 4.87 4.59
N TYR A 66 6.93 3.76 4.40
CA TYR A 66 7.29 2.91 5.52
C TYR A 66 8.23 3.68 6.45
N GLU A 67 7.85 3.79 7.71
CA GLU A 67 8.67 4.26 8.80
C GLU A 67 8.81 3.08 9.76
N GLY A 68 10.04 2.60 9.94
CA GLY A 68 10.36 1.42 10.76
C GLY A 68 10.30 1.66 12.26
#